data_AF-A0A1L9BDE2-F1
#
_entry.id   AF-A0A1L9BDE2-F1
#
_cell.length_a   1.000
_cell.length_b   1.000
_cell.length_c   1.000
_cell.angle_alpha   90.00
_cell.angle_beta   90.00
_cell.angle_gamma   90.00
#
_symmetry.space_group_name_H-M   'P 1'
#
loop_
_entity.id
_entity.type
_entity.pdbx_description
1 polymer ?
#
loop_
_entity_poly.entity_id
_entity_poly.type
_entity_poly.pdbx_seq_one_letter_code
_entity_poly.pdbx_strand_id
1 'polypeptide(L)'
;MPTQEQKVALSRLKAATSGSRYLSITSDVATPPDCVSGLLGSFTGDQLRDQLERLSDKISDDALNNESTLAKDKGYYKLSNWASGGRAFRRFKEETVTDYFEELFEMVVAVSMSHQSGSPPWFDGEHIRLSRADLFHGHLIFDNSTPSAQDVLLLFHAKEYPSDIEPNKSQFAKTLEPGNYEEFKTSSADFKYRCSIFSLRHNKLWMLRLSDNGSPYRDLIANRQLTAPQNPLRLEQDFLGDCVADINFFPNDNSRLFFCVMPRSS
;
A
#
# COMPACT_ATOMS: atom_id res chain seq x y z
N MET A 1 -8.14 10.90 -15.82
CA MET A 1 -9.30 9.99 -15.88
C MET A 1 -8.84 8.63 -16.40
N PRO A 2 -9.13 7.52 -15.70
CA PRO A 2 -8.72 6.18 -16.11
C PRO A 2 -9.34 5.78 -17.45
N THR A 3 -8.59 5.03 -18.26
CA THR A 3 -9.04 4.54 -19.56
C THR A 3 -10.10 3.44 -19.38
N GLN A 4 -10.92 3.21 -20.42
CA GLN A 4 -11.92 2.14 -20.40
C GLN A 4 -11.29 0.76 -20.18
N GLU A 5 -10.09 0.54 -20.71
CA GLU A 5 -9.31 -0.70 -20.53
C GLU A 5 -8.92 -0.94 -19.07
N GLN A 6 -8.63 0.13 -18.31
CA GLN A 6 -8.27 0.05 -16.89
C GLN A 6 -9.47 -0.32 -16.01
N LYS A 7 -10.66 0.24 -16.28
CA LYS A 7 -11.91 -0.12 -15.59
C LYS A 7 -12.32 -1.58 -15.83
N VAL A 8 -12.02 -2.10 -17.01
CA VAL A 8 -12.22 -3.52 -17.36
C VAL A 8 -11.29 -4.44 -16.55
N ALA A 9 -10.05 -4.02 -16.26
CA ALA A 9 -9.12 -4.82 -15.47
C ALA A 9 -9.61 -5.02 -14.01
N LEU A 10 -10.11 -3.97 -13.36
CA LEU A 10 -10.66 -4.05 -12.00
C LEU A 10 -11.94 -4.90 -11.95
N SER A 11 -12.82 -4.75 -12.94
CA SER A 11 -14.03 -5.57 -13.05
C SER A 11 -13.69 -7.05 -13.25
N ARG A 12 -12.67 -7.36 -14.06
CA ARG A 12 -12.16 -8.73 -14.24
C ARG A 12 -11.55 -9.29 -12.96
N LEU A 13 -10.85 -8.47 -12.18
CA LEU A 13 -10.26 -8.86 -10.91
C LEU A 13 -11.34 -9.22 -9.87
N LYS A 14 -12.40 -8.42 -9.76
CA LYS A 14 -13.56 -8.71 -8.90
C LYS A 14 -14.32 -9.98 -9.31
N ALA A 15 -14.37 -10.26 -10.60
CA ALA A 15 -14.99 -11.47 -11.13
C ALA A 15 -14.08 -12.71 -11.06
N ALA A 16 -12.77 -12.53 -10.83
CA ALA A 16 -11.81 -13.62 -10.82
C ALA A 16 -11.95 -14.45 -9.53
N THR A 17 -11.96 -15.77 -9.69
CA THR A 17 -11.85 -16.74 -8.59
C THR A 17 -10.39 -17.13 -8.35
N SER A 18 -10.13 -17.81 -7.23
CA SER A 18 -8.80 -18.33 -6.88
C SER A 18 -8.21 -19.16 -8.02
N GLY A 19 -6.94 -18.95 -8.36
CA GLY A 19 -6.22 -19.74 -9.37
C GLY A 19 -6.16 -19.14 -10.78
N SER A 20 -6.54 -17.87 -10.95
CA SER A 20 -6.24 -17.17 -12.21
C SER A 20 -4.72 -17.07 -12.39
N ARG A 21 -4.23 -17.22 -13.62
CA ARG A 21 -2.78 -17.28 -13.92
C ARG A 21 -1.99 -16.06 -13.38
N TYR A 22 -2.68 -14.95 -13.14
CA TYR A 22 -2.12 -13.63 -12.83
C TYR A 22 -2.54 -13.07 -11.47
N LEU A 23 -3.30 -13.82 -10.64
CA LEU A 23 -3.71 -13.42 -9.29
C LEU A 23 -3.51 -14.55 -8.28
N SER A 24 -2.97 -14.21 -7.11
CA SER A 24 -3.12 -15.02 -5.90
C SER A 24 -4.24 -14.43 -5.06
N ILE A 25 -5.11 -15.26 -4.49
CA ILE A 25 -6.22 -14.83 -3.63
C ILE A 25 -6.13 -15.58 -2.32
N THR A 26 -6.13 -14.86 -1.20
CA THR A 26 -6.16 -15.46 0.15
C THR A 26 -7.59 -15.89 0.52
N SER A 27 -7.73 -16.73 1.54
CA SER A 27 -8.99 -16.78 2.30
C SER A 27 -9.29 -15.41 2.93
N ASP A 28 -10.49 -15.29 3.52
CA ASP A 28 -10.88 -14.11 4.30
C ASP A 28 -9.76 -13.74 5.29
N VAL A 29 -9.37 -12.46 5.30
CA VAL A 29 -8.15 -11.97 5.97
C VAL A 29 -8.36 -11.87 7.48
N ALA A 30 -9.32 -11.04 7.88
CA ALA A 30 -9.75 -10.83 9.26
C ALA A 30 -11.14 -10.18 9.25
N THR A 31 -11.88 -10.23 10.35
CA THR A 31 -13.15 -9.50 10.44
C THR A 31 -12.87 -8.02 10.73
N PRO A 32 -13.22 -7.09 9.82
CA PRO A 32 -13.01 -5.67 10.08
C PRO A 32 -13.86 -5.20 11.27
N PRO A 33 -13.32 -4.36 12.18
CA PRO A 33 -14.10 -3.71 13.24
C PRO A 33 -15.32 -2.96 12.66
N ASP A 34 -16.38 -2.79 13.45
CA ASP A 34 -17.62 -2.13 12.99
C ASP A 34 -17.38 -0.72 12.43
N CYS A 35 -16.48 0.05 13.04
CA CYS A 35 -16.10 1.38 12.57
C CYS A 35 -15.36 1.36 11.22
N VAL A 36 -14.57 0.31 10.95
CA VAL A 36 -13.93 0.07 9.65
C VAL A 36 -14.96 -0.40 8.63
N SER A 37 -15.84 -1.34 9.00
CA SER A 37 -16.96 -1.77 8.17
C SER A 37 -17.89 -0.61 7.78
N GLY A 38 -18.05 0.37 8.67
CA GLY A 38 -18.78 1.60 8.43
C GLY A 38 -18.25 2.46 7.27
N LEU A 39 -16.99 2.27 6.86
CA LEU A 39 -16.41 2.90 5.69
C LEU A 39 -17.13 2.49 4.39
N LEU A 40 -17.69 1.27 4.34
CA LEU A 40 -18.49 0.78 3.20
C LEU A 40 -19.83 1.52 3.05
N GLY A 41 -20.25 2.28 4.07
CA GLY A 41 -21.45 3.13 4.01
C GLY A 41 -21.24 4.46 3.27
N SER A 42 -20.01 4.76 2.84
CA SER A 42 -19.71 5.94 2.03
C SER A 42 -20.11 5.74 0.56
N PHE A 43 -20.73 6.76 -0.03
CA PHE A 43 -21.20 6.73 -1.43
C PHE A 43 -20.32 7.56 -2.37
N THR A 44 -19.39 8.35 -1.82
CA THR A 44 -18.41 9.15 -2.55
C THR A 44 -17.06 9.13 -1.85
N GLY A 45 -15.99 9.44 -2.60
CA GLY A 45 -14.66 9.62 -2.02
C GLY A 45 -14.61 10.71 -0.94
N ASP A 46 -15.39 11.79 -1.08
CA ASP A 46 -15.45 12.86 -0.09
C ASP A 46 -16.14 12.43 1.22
N GLN A 47 -17.21 11.64 1.13
CA GLN A 47 -17.84 11.07 2.33
C GLN A 47 -16.88 10.13 3.06
N LEU A 48 -16.09 9.35 2.30
CA LEU A 48 -15.08 8.47 2.88
C LEU A 48 -13.95 9.28 3.56
N ARG A 49 -13.48 10.37 2.93
CA ARG A 49 -12.54 11.32 3.57
C ARG A 49 -13.11 11.87 4.88
N ASP A 50 -14.36 12.33 4.88
CA ASP A 50 -15.00 12.87 6.09
C ASP A 50 -15.11 11.82 7.20
N GLN A 51 -15.40 10.57 6.87
CA GLN A 51 -15.42 9.47 7.85
C GLN A 51 -14.02 9.21 8.42
N LEU A 52 -12.99 9.15 7.59
CA LEU A 52 -11.60 8.99 8.05
C LEU A 52 -11.19 10.13 8.97
N GLU A 53 -11.56 11.37 8.64
CA GLU A 53 -11.28 12.53 9.49
C GLU A 53 -12.02 12.49 10.83
N ARG A 54 -13.23 11.92 10.88
CA ARG A 54 -13.99 11.73 12.15
C ARG A 54 -13.38 10.64 13.02
N LEU A 55 -12.90 9.56 12.41
CA LEU A 55 -12.28 8.42 13.09
C LEU A 55 -10.84 8.71 13.55
N SER A 56 -10.28 9.88 13.23
CA SER A 56 -8.88 10.19 13.51
C SER A 56 -8.64 11.57 14.09
N ASP A 57 -7.49 11.71 14.74
CA ASP A 57 -6.94 12.98 15.21
C ASP A 57 -5.67 13.34 14.43
N LYS A 58 -5.42 14.65 14.28
CA LYS A 58 -4.19 15.15 13.69
C LYS A 58 -3.03 14.96 14.66
N ILE A 59 -1.87 14.60 14.13
CA ILE A 59 -0.61 14.55 14.86
C ILE A 59 0.36 15.58 14.27
N SER A 60 1.20 16.19 15.10
CA SER A 60 2.22 17.11 14.62
C SER A 60 3.42 16.35 14.04
N ASP A 61 4.12 16.98 13.11
CA ASP A 61 5.37 16.45 12.56
C ASP A 61 6.38 16.13 13.66
N ASP A 62 6.47 16.97 14.70
CA ASP A 62 7.37 16.75 15.82
C ASP A 62 6.95 15.53 16.65
N ALA A 63 5.66 15.36 16.93
CA ALA A 63 5.17 14.19 17.64
C ALA A 63 5.49 12.92 16.85
N LEU A 64 5.18 12.90 15.55
CA LEU A 64 5.46 11.77 14.66
C LEU A 64 6.96 11.42 14.61
N ASN A 65 7.81 12.44 14.42
CA ASN A 65 9.26 12.22 14.30
C ASN A 65 9.91 11.81 15.62
N ASN A 66 9.34 12.17 16.78
CA ASN A 66 9.84 11.76 18.09
C ASN A 66 9.63 10.27 18.40
N GLU A 67 8.75 9.60 17.65
CA GLU A 67 8.49 8.17 17.79
C GLU A 67 9.52 7.29 17.09
N SER A 68 10.08 7.78 15.97
CA SER A 68 11.13 7.12 15.20
C SER A 68 12.30 6.71 16.11
N THR A 69 12.52 5.40 16.24
CA THR A 69 13.67 4.85 17.00
C THR A 69 15.00 5.02 16.27
N LEU A 70 14.97 5.23 14.95
CA LEU A 70 16.18 5.31 14.11
C LEU A 70 16.73 6.72 13.98
N ALA A 71 15.88 7.73 13.82
CA ALA A 71 16.31 9.12 13.64
C ALA A 71 15.21 10.13 13.97
N LYS A 72 15.42 10.90 15.04
CA LYS A 72 14.48 11.93 15.52
C LYS A 72 14.82 13.33 14.97
N ASP A 73 16.11 13.68 14.86
CA ASP A 73 16.54 15.06 14.58
C ASP A 73 17.26 15.29 13.23
N LYS A 74 17.43 14.25 12.40
CA LYS A 74 18.32 14.35 11.23
C LYS A 74 17.55 14.47 9.92
N GLY A 75 17.25 15.68 9.44
CA GLY A 75 16.87 15.96 8.04
C GLY A 75 16.03 14.89 7.33
N TYR A 76 16.51 14.36 6.20
CA TYR A 76 15.87 13.30 5.38
C TYR A 76 15.60 11.97 6.12
N TYR A 77 16.12 11.81 7.34
CA TYR A 77 15.87 10.64 8.17
C TYR A 77 14.64 10.78 9.08
N LYS A 78 13.98 11.95 9.11
CA LYS A 78 12.69 12.13 9.77
C LYS A 78 11.61 11.27 9.11
N LEU A 79 10.77 10.62 9.91
CA LEU A 79 9.68 9.75 9.45
C LEU A 79 8.74 10.46 8.47
N SER A 80 8.46 11.74 8.74
CA SER A 80 7.64 12.60 7.88
C SER A 80 8.17 12.78 6.46
N ASN A 81 9.47 12.57 6.22
CA ASN A 81 10.09 12.66 4.89
C ASN A 81 10.00 11.37 4.09
N TRP A 82 9.60 10.27 4.73
CA TRP A 82 9.38 8.97 4.10
C TRP A 82 7.90 8.74 3.77
N ALA A 83 7.01 9.40 4.50
CA ALA A 83 5.59 9.39 4.23
C ALA A 83 5.20 10.18 2.98
N SER A 84 4.05 9.84 2.41
CA SER A 84 3.41 10.57 1.30
C SER A 84 3.15 12.03 1.72
N GLY A 85 3.94 12.94 1.16
CA GLY A 85 4.17 14.27 1.73
C GLY A 85 3.02 15.28 1.63
N GLY A 86 3.18 16.41 2.35
CA GLY A 86 2.45 17.66 2.13
C GLY A 86 1.14 17.86 2.88
N ARG A 87 0.79 17.00 3.85
CA ARG A 87 -0.51 17.05 4.55
C ARG A 87 -0.39 16.75 6.03
N ALA A 88 -1.46 17.06 6.77
CA ALA A 88 -1.54 16.75 8.18
C ALA A 88 -1.57 15.23 8.38
N PHE A 89 -0.58 14.72 9.11
CA PHE A 89 -0.55 13.35 9.59
C PHE A 89 -1.70 13.10 10.57
N ARG A 90 -2.25 11.89 10.54
CA ARG A 90 -3.40 11.49 11.35
C ARG A 90 -3.22 10.09 11.93
N ARG A 91 -3.89 9.86 13.07
CA ARG A 91 -4.03 8.55 13.71
C ARG A 91 -5.47 8.27 14.06
N PHE A 92 -5.86 7.00 13.97
CA PHE A 92 -7.17 6.58 14.45
C PHE A 92 -7.30 6.80 15.95
N LYS A 93 -8.50 7.21 16.38
CA LYS A 93 -8.83 7.43 17.78
C LYS A 93 -8.94 6.13 18.57
N GLU A 94 -9.42 5.09 17.90
CA GLU A 94 -9.60 3.76 18.46
C GLU A 94 -8.40 2.88 18.09
N GLU A 95 -7.73 2.32 19.10
CA GLU A 95 -6.55 1.47 18.89
C GLU A 95 -6.87 0.24 18.03
N THR A 96 -8.06 -0.34 18.20
CA THR A 96 -8.53 -1.50 17.42
C THR A 96 -8.55 -1.24 15.91
N VAL A 97 -8.73 0.01 15.47
CA VAL A 97 -8.67 0.37 14.05
C VAL A 97 -7.22 0.39 13.57
N THR A 98 -6.33 0.96 14.38
CA THR A 98 -4.89 0.94 14.09
C THR A 98 -4.39 -0.51 14.02
N ASP A 99 -4.72 -1.33 15.02
CA ASP A 99 -4.31 -2.73 15.10
C ASP A 99 -4.79 -3.51 13.86
N TYR A 100 -6.05 -3.33 13.45
CA TYR A 100 -6.59 -3.96 12.23
C TYR A 100 -5.78 -3.61 10.97
N PHE A 101 -5.42 -2.33 10.78
CA PHE A 101 -4.62 -1.95 9.62
C PHE A 101 -3.17 -2.45 9.75
N GLU A 102 -2.56 -2.43 10.93
CA GLU A 102 -1.22 -2.98 11.13
C GLU A 102 -1.17 -4.49 10.83
N GLU A 103 -2.12 -5.27 11.35
CA GLU A 103 -2.27 -6.70 11.05
C GLU A 103 -2.49 -6.95 9.56
N LEU A 104 -3.30 -6.12 8.90
CA LEU A 104 -3.51 -6.20 7.46
C LEU A 104 -2.20 -5.97 6.70
N PHE A 105 -1.42 -4.96 7.08
CA PHE A 105 -0.12 -4.67 6.48
C PHE A 105 0.86 -5.83 6.67
N GLU A 106 1.00 -6.35 7.89
CA GLU A 106 1.85 -7.49 8.21
C GLU A 106 1.46 -8.74 7.39
N MET A 107 0.17 -9.03 7.27
CA MET A 107 -0.33 -10.13 6.46
C MET A 107 0.02 -9.97 4.99
N VAL A 108 -0.21 -8.80 4.39
CA VAL A 108 0.08 -8.60 2.96
C VAL A 108 1.56 -8.77 2.70
N VAL A 109 2.41 -8.31 3.61
CA VAL A 109 3.85 -8.49 3.53
C VAL A 109 4.20 -9.98 3.59
N ALA A 110 3.63 -10.73 4.54
CA ALA A 110 3.83 -12.18 4.66
C ALA A 110 3.45 -12.95 3.39
N VAL A 111 2.26 -12.67 2.85
CA VAL A 111 1.79 -13.31 1.61
C VAL A 111 2.66 -12.88 0.43
N SER A 112 3.04 -11.60 0.31
CA SER A 112 3.86 -11.12 -0.81
C SER A 112 5.25 -11.79 -0.83
N MET A 113 5.86 -11.96 0.35
CA MET A 113 7.19 -12.53 0.49
C MET A 113 7.20 -14.06 0.36
N SER A 114 6.13 -14.78 0.75
CA SER A 114 6.10 -16.24 0.59
C SER A 114 6.16 -16.71 -0.85
N HIS A 115 5.71 -15.88 -1.78
CA HIS A 115 5.82 -16.17 -3.21
C HIS A 115 7.27 -16.07 -3.74
N GLN A 116 8.23 -15.58 -2.95
CA GLN A 116 9.65 -15.53 -3.29
C GLN A 116 10.36 -16.87 -3.05
N SER A 117 9.94 -17.66 -2.07
CA SER A 117 10.74 -18.79 -1.55
C SER A 117 10.28 -20.18 -2.00
N GLY A 118 9.28 -20.29 -2.89
CA GLY A 118 8.70 -21.60 -3.27
C GLY A 118 8.12 -22.39 -2.09
N SER A 119 8.03 -21.75 -0.92
CA SER A 119 7.57 -22.29 0.35
C SER A 119 6.14 -21.78 0.60
N PRO A 120 5.32 -22.49 1.39
CA PRO A 120 3.93 -22.11 1.63
C PRO A 120 3.78 -20.71 2.28
N PRO A 121 2.61 -20.06 2.12
CA PRO A 121 2.36 -18.67 2.54
C PRO A 121 2.37 -18.37 4.03
N TRP A 122 2.59 -19.37 4.86
CA TRP A 122 2.62 -19.27 6.32
C TRP A 122 4.07 -19.48 6.76
N PHE A 123 4.69 -18.35 7.05
CA PHE A 123 6.08 -18.16 7.42
C PHE A 123 6.53 -19.07 8.58
N ASP A 124 7.73 -19.65 8.50
CA ASP A 124 8.41 -20.40 9.58
C ASP A 124 8.94 -19.48 10.69
N GLY A 125 8.12 -18.53 11.16
CA GLY A 125 8.38 -17.75 12.38
C GLY A 125 9.50 -16.71 12.33
N GLU A 126 10.18 -16.48 11.21
CA GLU A 126 11.09 -15.34 11.09
C GLU A 126 10.31 -14.01 10.87
N HIS A 127 10.69 -12.92 11.52
CA HIS A 127 10.06 -11.62 11.27
C HIS A 127 10.48 -11.09 9.90
N ILE A 128 9.51 -10.60 9.13
CA ILE A 128 9.79 -9.98 7.83
C ILE A 128 10.51 -8.67 8.08
N ARG A 129 11.73 -8.54 7.53
CA ARG A 129 12.55 -7.34 7.67
C ARG A 129 12.19 -6.36 6.57
N LEU A 130 11.32 -5.41 6.88
CA LEU A 130 11.00 -4.28 5.99
C LEU A 130 11.85 -3.08 6.36
N SER A 131 12.91 -2.80 5.60
CA SER A 131 13.59 -1.51 5.76
C SER A 131 12.71 -0.36 5.26
N ARG A 132 13.06 0.88 5.60
CA ARG A 132 12.39 2.07 5.05
C ARG A 132 12.47 2.16 3.52
N ALA A 133 13.44 1.50 2.86
CA ALA A 133 13.46 1.40 1.40
C ALA A 133 12.42 0.41 0.85
N ASP A 134 12.07 -0.59 1.66
CA ASP A 134 10.99 -1.53 1.39
C ASP A 134 9.61 -1.00 1.79
N LEU A 135 9.54 0.30 2.19
CA LEU A 135 8.38 0.99 2.76
C LEU A 135 7.09 0.37 2.26
N PHE A 136 6.30 -0.13 3.20
CA PHE A 136 5.00 -0.66 2.89
C PHE A 136 3.98 0.46 3.07
N HIS A 137 3.57 1.03 1.95
CA HIS A 137 2.59 2.13 1.87
C HIS A 137 1.32 1.57 1.24
N GLY A 138 0.18 1.88 1.86
CA GLY A 138 -1.15 1.59 1.35
C GLY A 138 -1.87 2.84 0.88
N HIS A 139 -2.46 2.81 -0.31
CA HIS A 139 -3.42 3.81 -0.77
C HIS A 139 -4.83 3.32 -0.49
N LEU A 140 -5.56 4.07 0.33
CA LEU A 140 -6.99 3.85 0.54
C LEU A 140 -7.77 4.52 -0.59
N ILE A 141 -8.56 3.74 -1.30
CA ILE A 141 -9.19 4.13 -2.56
C ILE A 141 -10.69 3.86 -2.48
N PHE A 142 -11.48 4.86 -2.86
CA PHE A 142 -12.89 4.67 -3.11
C PHE A 142 -13.08 4.22 -4.56
N ASP A 143 -13.43 2.94 -4.75
CA ASP A 143 -13.73 2.41 -6.07
C ASP A 143 -15.13 2.85 -6.50
N ASN A 144 -15.17 3.76 -7.46
CA ASN A 144 -16.37 4.29 -8.07
C ASN A 144 -16.57 3.78 -9.52
N SER A 145 -15.84 2.74 -9.93
CA SER A 145 -15.83 2.24 -11.30
C SER A 145 -17.21 1.84 -11.81
N THR A 146 -18.07 1.31 -10.93
CA THR A 146 -19.48 1.02 -11.21
C THR A 146 -20.36 1.32 -9.98
N PRO A 147 -21.56 1.92 -10.14
CA PRO A 147 -22.44 2.23 -9.01
C PRO A 147 -22.87 1.00 -8.20
N SER A 148 -23.00 -0.16 -8.83
CA SER A 148 -23.46 -1.39 -8.19
C SER A 148 -22.36 -2.20 -7.50
N ALA A 149 -21.08 -1.82 -7.67
CA ALA A 149 -19.95 -2.53 -7.08
C ALA A 149 -18.97 -1.58 -6.37
N GLN A 150 -19.48 -0.47 -5.82
CA GLN A 150 -18.66 0.46 -5.05
C GLN A 150 -17.98 -0.25 -3.88
N ASP A 151 -16.72 0.07 -3.63
CA ASP A 151 -15.90 -0.60 -2.62
C ASP A 151 -14.88 0.36 -2.01
N VAL A 152 -14.34 -0.04 -0.86
CA VAL A 152 -13.15 0.56 -0.26
C VAL A 152 -12.00 -0.40 -0.49
N LEU A 153 -11.05 0.03 -1.31
CA LEU A 153 -9.88 -0.75 -1.67
C LEU A 153 -8.65 -0.20 -0.96
N LEU A 154 -7.72 -1.09 -0.62
CA LEU A 154 -6.36 -0.71 -0.23
C LEU A 154 -5.40 -1.26 -1.26
N LEU A 155 -4.71 -0.37 -1.98
CA LEU A 155 -3.60 -0.73 -2.85
C LEU A 155 -2.30 -0.63 -2.07
N PHE A 156 -1.62 -1.74 -1.90
CA PHE A 156 -0.32 -1.82 -1.25
C PHE A 156 0.81 -1.81 -2.25
N HIS A 157 1.85 -1.05 -1.94
CA HIS A 157 3.15 -1.14 -2.59
C HIS A 157 4.18 -1.66 -1.59
N ALA A 158 4.75 -2.83 -1.89
CA ALA A 158 6.01 -3.28 -1.31
C ALA A 158 7.16 -2.85 -2.22
N LYS A 159 8.40 -2.91 -1.72
CA LYS A 159 9.60 -2.68 -2.56
C LYS A 159 9.48 -1.34 -3.31
N GLU A 160 9.19 -0.28 -2.55
CA GLU A 160 8.76 1.02 -3.09
C GLU A 160 9.91 1.80 -3.74
N TYR A 161 11.12 1.76 -3.15
CA TYR A 161 12.29 2.53 -3.62
C TYR A 161 13.43 1.63 -4.15
N PRO A 162 13.28 1.02 -5.34
CA PRO A 162 14.34 0.18 -5.91
C PRO A 162 15.59 1.00 -6.22
N SER A 163 16.77 0.42 -5.96
CA SER A 163 18.05 1.17 -6.00
C SER A 163 18.43 1.69 -7.38
N ASP A 164 17.90 1.09 -8.44
CA ASP A 164 18.10 1.49 -9.83
C ASP A 164 17.18 2.63 -10.31
N ILE A 165 16.17 3.01 -9.51
CA ILE A 165 15.26 4.14 -9.79
C ILE A 165 15.38 5.24 -8.74
N GLU A 166 15.42 4.86 -7.46
CA GLU A 166 15.43 5.76 -6.30
C GLU A 166 16.72 5.62 -5.47
N PRO A 167 17.91 5.86 -6.07
CA PRO A 167 19.19 5.59 -5.44
C PRO A 167 19.40 6.40 -4.16
N ASN A 168 18.83 7.60 -4.07
CA ASN A 168 18.94 8.46 -2.88
C ASN A 168 18.20 7.87 -1.68
N LYS A 169 16.92 7.51 -1.84
CA LYS A 169 16.13 6.89 -0.75
C LYS A 169 16.73 5.54 -0.35
N SER A 170 17.12 4.74 -1.34
CA SER A 170 17.84 3.48 -1.13
C SER A 170 19.11 3.68 -0.29
N GLN A 171 19.95 4.68 -0.60
CA GLN A 171 21.17 4.97 0.15
C GLN A 171 20.89 5.47 1.58
N PHE A 172 19.84 6.27 1.77
CA PHE A 172 19.44 6.73 3.11
C PHE A 172 18.94 5.57 3.99
N ALA A 173 18.12 4.66 3.45
CA ALA A 173 17.68 3.47 4.18
C ALA A 173 18.87 2.59 4.59
N LYS A 174 19.80 2.34 3.66
CA LYS A 174 21.05 1.61 3.93
C LYS A 174 21.87 2.22 5.06
N THR A 175 21.87 3.55 5.16
CA THR A 175 22.61 4.28 6.20
C THR A 175 21.89 4.22 7.55
N LEU A 176 20.56 4.25 7.57
CA LEU A 176 19.75 4.21 8.79
C LEU A 176 19.66 2.83 9.42
N GLU A 177 19.59 1.80 8.59
CA GLU A 177 19.27 0.43 9.00
C GLU A 177 20.38 -0.54 8.59
N PRO A 178 21.63 -0.36 9.05
CA PRO A 178 22.73 -1.25 8.69
C PRO A 178 22.44 -2.66 9.21
N GLY A 179 22.27 -3.62 8.30
CA GLY A 179 21.96 -5.02 8.60
C GLY A 179 20.49 -5.42 8.47
N ASN A 180 19.58 -4.46 8.32
CA ASN A 180 18.17 -4.70 8.00
C ASN A 180 17.79 -4.26 6.57
N TYR A 181 18.61 -3.43 5.94
CA TYR A 181 18.45 -3.05 4.54
C TYR A 181 18.92 -4.17 3.60
N GLU A 182 18.04 -4.58 2.69
CA GLU A 182 18.35 -5.44 1.55
C GLU A 182 18.21 -4.65 0.24
N GLU A 183 19.27 -4.65 -0.59
CA GLU A 183 19.21 -3.97 -1.87
C GLU A 183 18.31 -4.76 -2.84
N PHE A 184 17.33 -4.07 -3.44
CA PHE A 184 16.51 -4.61 -4.50
C PHE A 184 16.49 -3.67 -5.72
N LYS A 185 16.30 -4.27 -6.90
CA LYS A 185 16.27 -3.57 -8.19
C LYS A 185 15.01 -3.96 -8.94
N THR A 186 14.61 -3.17 -9.93
CA THR A 186 13.46 -3.53 -10.77
C THR A 186 13.63 -4.83 -11.57
N SER A 187 14.87 -5.28 -11.76
CA SER A 187 15.20 -6.56 -12.39
C SER A 187 15.06 -7.77 -11.46
N SER A 188 14.86 -7.56 -10.16
CA SER A 188 14.70 -8.65 -9.20
C SER A 188 13.39 -9.42 -9.45
N ALA A 189 13.43 -10.74 -9.25
CA ALA A 189 12.31 -11.63 -9.58
C ALA A 189 11.05 -11.35 -8.75
N ASP A 190 11.23 -10.79 -7.56
CA ASP A 190 10.20 -10.41 -6.60
C ASP A 190 9.49 -9.09 -6.92
N PHE A 191 10.13 -8.20 -7.70
CA PHE A 191 9.56 -6.91 -8.08
C PHE A 191 8.19 -7.03 -8.77
N LYS A 192 7.90 -8.19 -9.37
CA LYS A 192 6.60 -8.46 -10.03
C LYS A 192 5.44 -8.74 -9.07
N TYR A 193 5.69 -8.97 -7.79
CA TYR A 193 4.68 -9.22 -6.75
C TYR A 193 4.48 -8.02 -5.83
N ARG A 194 5.05 -6.86 -6.18
CA ARG A 194 5.11 -5.70 -5.31
C ARG A 194 3.78 -4.97 -5.08
N CYS A 195 2.75 -5.26 -5.88
CA CYS A 195 1.45 -4.61 -5.76
C CYS A 195 0.37 -5.62 -5.37
N SER A 196 -0.40 -5.26 -4.34
CA SER A 196 -1.53 -6.06 -3.85
C SER A 196 -2.73 -5.16 -3.60
N ILE A 197 -3.94 -5.66 -3.84
CA ILE A 197 -5.19 -4.93 -3.60
C ILE A 197 -5.98 -5.70 -2.56
N PHE A 198 -6.34 -5.07 -1.45
CA PHE A 198 -7.33 -5.60 -0.53
C PHE A 198 -8.69 -4.93 -0.79
N SER A 199 -9.76 -5.72 -0.84
CA SER A 199 -11.13 -5.22 -0.84
C SER A 199 -11.75 -5.40 0.53
N LEU A 200 -12.25 -4.30 1.08
CA LEU A 200 -12.98 -4.33 2.34
C LEU A 200 -14.35 -5.01 2.18
N ARG A 201 -15.10 -4.75 1.10
CA ARG A 201 -16.41 -5.38 0.89
C ARG A 201 -16.32 -6.90 0.73
N HIS A 202 -15.31 -7.35 -0.01
CA HIS A 202 -15.13 -8.77 -0.30
C HIS A 202 -14.27 -9.49 0.74
N ASN A 203 -13.64 -8.73 1.65
CA ASN A 203 -12.65 -9.20 2.62
C ASN A 203 -11.56 -10.07 1.99
N LYS A 204 -11.02 -9.62 0.86
CA LYS A 204 -10.09 -10.41 0.03
C LYS A 204 -8.87 -9.62 -0.35
N LEU A 205 -7.72 -10.28 -0.27
CA LEU A 205 -6.47 -9.82 -0.85
C LEU A 205 -6.28 -10.42 -2.24
N TRP A 206 -5.99 -9.58 -3.21
CA TRP A 206 -5.53 -9.95 -4.55
C TRP A 206 -4.10 -9.49 -4.74
N MET A 207 -3.20 -10.42 -5.03
CA MET A 207 -1.83 -10.07 -5.39
C MET A 207 -1.67 -10.01 -6.90
N LEU A 208 -1.11 -8.90 -7.40
CA LEU A 208 -0.97 -8.66 -8.82
C LEU A 208 0.35 -9.23 -9.33
N ARG A 209 0.30 -10.14 -10.31
CA ARG A 209 1.49 -10.63 -11.02
C ARG A 209 1.81 -9.71 -12.18
N LEU A 210 2.54 -8.65 -11.87
CA LEU A 210 2.69 -7.47 -12.72
C LEU A 210 3.36 -7.75 -14.08
N SER A 211 4.39 -8.60 -14.15
CA SER A 211 5.17 -8.85 -15.37
C SER A 211 4.94 -10.21 -16.03
N ASP A 212 4.04 -11.04 -15.51
CA ASP A 212 3.75 -12.37 -16.05
C ASP A 212 3.06 -12.30 -17.43
N ASN A 213 3.44 -13.21 -18.35
CA ASN A 213 2.81 -13.33 -19.67
C ASN A 213 1.27 -13.51 -19.54
N GLY A 214 0.50 -12.57 -20.11
CA GLY A 214 -0.97 -12.57 -20.07
C GLY A 214 -1.58 -11.81 -18.88
N SER A 215 -0.76 -11.20 -18.02
CA SER A 215 -1.27 -10.27 -17.00
C SER A 215 -1.87 -9.03 -17.68
N PRO A 216 -3.10 -8.61 -17.31
CA PRO A 216 -3.72 -7.41 -17.89
C PRO A 216 -2.98 -6.13 -17.49
N TYR A 217 -2.08 -6.20 -16.51
CA TYR A 217 -1.26 -5.07 -16.03
C TYR A 217 0.12 -5.01 -16.69
N ARG A 218 0.53 -6.07 -17.40
CA ARG A 218 1.86 -6.15 -18.00
C ARG A 218 2.11 -5.02 -19.00
N ASP A 219 1.11 -4.68 -19.81
CA ASP A 219 1.23 -3.64 -20.82
C ASP A 219 1.31 -2.23 -20.20
N LEU A 220 0.69 -2.03 -19.02
CA LEU A 220 0.79 -0.79 -18.24
C LEU A 220 2.22 -0.54 -17.73
N ILE A 221 2.95 -1.63 -17.44
CA ILE A 221 4.33 -1.60 -16.93
C ILE A 221 5.36 -1.60 -18.05
N ALA A 222 5.08 -2.27 -19.17
CA ALA A 222 6.02 -2.44 -20.28
C ALA A 222 6.25 -1.17 -21.13
N ASN A 223 5.44 -0.11 -20.96
CA ASN A 223 5.60 1.12 -21.72
C ASN A 223 6.82 1.96 -21.25
N ARG A 224 7.89 1.97 -22.06
CA ARG A 224 9.19 2.62 -21.77
C ARG A 224 9.28 4.11 -22.14
N GLN A 225 8.23 4.74 -22.68
CA GLN A 225 8.27 6.15 -23.16
C GLN A 225 7.93 7.21 -22.10
N LEU A 226 7.96 6.84 -20.83
CA LEU A 226 7.54 7.72 -19.75
C LEU A 226 8.79 8.04 -18.90
N THR A 227 9.10 9.33 -18.78
CA THR A 227 10.26 9.91 -18.05
C THR A 227 10.26 9.53 -16.55
N ALA A 228 11.32 9.83 -15.77
CA ALA A 228 11.38 9.51 -14.33
C ALA A 228 10.15 9.96 -13.49
N PRO A 229 9.52 11.13 -13.69
CA PRO A 229 8.22 11.46 -13.07
C PRO A 229 7.03 10.66 -13.64
N GLN A 230 7.29 9.68 -14.50
CA GLN A 230 6.32 8.89 -15.24
C GLN A 230 6.74 7.38 -15.30
N ASN A 231 7.81 6.97 -14.63
CA ASN A 231 8.33 5.59 -14.65
C ASN A 231 7.89 4.82 -13.38
N PRO A 232 8.16 3.51 -13.28
CA PRO A 232 7.37 2.33 -13.59
C PRO A 232 6.65 1.70 -12.37
N LEU A 233 6.28 2.48 -11.33
CA LEU A 233 5.50 1.96 -10.19
C LEU A 233 3.98 1.76 -10.49
N ARG A 234 3.61 1.89 -11.78
CA ARG A 234 2.35 2.40 -12.37
C ARG A 234 1.05 1.59 -12.23
N LEU A 235 0.75 1.03 -11.08
CA LEU A 235 -0.66 1.07 -10.69
C LEU A 235 -0.82 2.35 -9.88
N GLU A 236 -1.06 3.47 -10.55
CA GLU A 236 -1.44 4.69 -9.85
C GLU A 236 -2.76 4.43 -9.14
N GLN A 237 -2.85 4.85 -7.88
CA GLN A 237 -4.07 4.84 -7.07
C GLN A 237 -5.31 5.33 -7.85
N ASP A 238 -5.12 6.32 -8.74
CA ASP A 238 -6.16 6.94 -9.56
C ASP A 238 -6.70 6.03 -10.68
N PHE A 239 -6.03 4.90 -10.97
CA PHE A 239 -6.54 3.89 -11.90
C PHE A 239 -7.62 3.00 -11.29
N LEU A 240 -7.66 2.90 -9.96
CA LEU A 240 -8.61 2.05 -9.25
C LEU A 240 -9.84 2.82 -8.77
N GLY A 241 -9.73 4.14 -8.60
CA GLY A 241 -10.79 4.98 -8.10
C GLY A 241 -10.25 6.28 -7.53
N ASP A 242 -11.01 6.92 -6.64
CA ASP A 242 -10.56 8.14 -5.98
C ASP A 242 -9.68 7.78 -4.79
N CYS A 243 -8.39 8.11 -4.83
CA CYS A 243 -7.55 7.96 -3.64
C CYS A 243 -7.99 8.94 -2.55
N VAL A 244 -8.30 8.42 -1.37
CA VAL A 244 -8.81 9.19 -0.23
C VAL A 244 -7.80 9.33 0.89
N ALA A 245 -6.85 8.41 1.04
CA ALA A 245 -5.79 8.52 2.02
C ALA A 245 -4.55 7.69 1.65
N ASP A 246 -3.41 8.15 2.14
CA ASP A 246 -2.15 7.40 2.13
C ASP A 246 -1.85 6.90 3.55
N ILE A 247 -1.73 5.59 3.72
CA ILE A 247 -1.48 4.92 4.99
C ILE A 247 -0.03 4.44 5.01
N ASN A 248 0.70 4.80 6.06
CA ASN A 248 2.12 4.53 6.19
C ASN A 248 2.39 3.64 7.40
N PHE A 249 3.15 2.57 7.18
CA PHE A 249 3.52 1.61 8.19
C PHE A 249 5.05 1.43 8.23
N PHE A 250 5.62 1.57 9.42
CA PHE A 250 7.06 1.51 9.64
C PHE A 250 7.35 0.55 10.81
N PRO A 251 7.23 -0.77 10.61
CA PRO A 251 7.30 -1.75 11.69
C PRO A 251 8.66 -1.74 12.41
N ASN A 252 9.75 -1.43 11.71
CA ASN A 252 11.08 -1.35 12.30
C ASN A 252 11.32 -0.08 13.15
N ASP A 253 10.47 0.94 13.01
CA ASP A 253 10.66 2.24 13.66
C ASP A 253 9.93 2.37 14.99
N ASN A 254 9.24 1.30 15.43
CA ASN A 254 8.35 1.29 16.60
C ASN A 254 7.35 2.47 16.60
N SER A 255 7.00 2.96 15.40
CA SER A 255 5.99 3.98 15.20
C SER A 255 4.69 3.29 14.87
N ARG A 256 3.61 3.67 15.57
CA ARG A 256 2.28 3.24 15.14
C ARG A 256 1.97 3.78 13.76
N LEU A 257 1.21 3.01 13.00
CA LEU A 257 0.67 3.37 11.70
C LEU A 257 0.00 4.74 11.77
N PHE A 258 0.19 5.51 10.72
CA PHE A 258 -0.38 6.83 10.55
C PHE A 258 -0.73 7.06 9.10
N PHE A 259 -1.57 8.06 8.82
CA PHE A 259 -2.04 8.30 7.47
C PHE A 259 -2.25 9.77 7.17
N CYS A 260 -2.36 10.08 5.89
CA CYS A 260 -2.64 11.41 5.35
C CYS A 260 -3.90 11.35 4.50
N VAL A 261 -4.93 12.12 4.83
CA VAL A 261 -6.14 12.22 4.00
C VAL A 261 -5.84 13.05 2.74
N MET A 262 -6.29 12.58 1.58
CA MET A 262 -6.15 13.25 0.29
C MET A 262 -7.08 14.46 0.16
N PRO A 263 -6.68 15.54 -0.55
CA PRO A 263 -7.53 16.66 -0.88
C PRO A 263 -8.78 16.16 -1.56
N ARG A 264 -9.87 16.89 -1.32
CA ARG A 264 -11.10 16.71 -2.07
C ARG A 264 -10.81 17.04 -3.54
N SER A 265 -11.43 16.29 -4.44
CA SER A 265 -11.36 16.58 -5.86
C SER A 265 -12.05 17.93 -6.10
N SER A 266 -11.30 18.91 -6.63
CA SER A 266 -11.83 20.24 -6.97
C SER A 266 -12.78 20.21 -8.14
#